data_AF-A0A822EC79-F1
#
_entry.id   AF-A0A822EC79-F1
#
_cell.length_a   1.000
_cell.length_b   1.000
_cell.length_c   1.000
_cell.angle_alpha   90.00
_cell.angle_beta   90.00
_cell.angle_gamma   90.00
#
_symmetry.space_group_name_H-M   'P 1'
#
loop_
_entity.id
_entity.type
_entity.pdbx_description
1 polymer ?
#
loop_
_entity_poly.entity_id
_entity_poly.type
_entity_poly.pdbx_seq_one_letter_code
_entity_poly.pdbx_strand_id
1 'polypeptide(L)'
;HSKYGIYICKYADVCIRHARVRRTWEGNVVIKMIIFKIVEGKQTAALVRKGPKLQPIAPTPQFTSHCSVITPKETDDLEKQFDQSQIFLYEFEGRETIKRPHHCLPD
;
A
#
# COMPACT_ATOMS: atom_id res chain seq x y z
N HIS A 1 -8.59 -3.48 3.32
CA HIS A 1 -9.28 -2.27 2.86
C HIS A 1 -9.38 -1.26 4.00
N SER A 2 -8.87 -0.04 3.81
CA SER A 2 -9.07 1.07 4.75
C SER A 2 -10.38 1.77 4.40
N LYS A 3 -11.07 2.35 5.39
CA LYS A 3 -12.26 3.20 5.12
C LYS A 3 -11.91 4.50 4.37
N TYR A 4 -10.62 4.84 4.33
CA TYR A 4 -10.14 6.14 3.91
C TYR A 4 -9.41 6.15 2.56
N GLY A 5 -9.17 4.98 1.96
CA GLY A 5 -8.33 4.88 0.78
C GLY A 5 -7.85 3.45 0.50
N ILE A 6 -6.85 3.34 -0.36
CA ILE A 6 -6.32 2.07 -0.86
C ILE A 6 -4.82 1.94 -0.63
N TYR A 7 -4.35 0.70 -0.49
CA TYR A 7 -2.93 0.40 -0.41
C TYR A 7 -2.47 -0.22 -1.72
N ILE A 8 -1.32 0.23 -2.21
CA ILE A 8 -0.65 -0.31 -3.40
C ILE A 8 0.78 -0.68 -3.03
N CYS A 9 1.24 -1.83 -3.49
CA CYS A 9 2.62 -2.26 -3.31
C CYS A 9 3.49 -1.69 -4.43
N LYS A 10 4.54 -0.95 -4.07
CA LYS A 10 5.47 -0.30 -5.01
C LYS A 10 6.32 -1.30 -5.80
N TYR A 11 6.66 -2.44 -5.19
CA TYR A 11 7.59 -3.41 -5.77
C TYR A 11 6.86 -4.71 -6.10
N ALA A 12 6.79 -5.02 -7.40
CA ALA A 12 6.03 -6.15 -7.93
C ALA A 12 6.57 -7.51 -7.44
N ASP A 13 7.90 -7.64 -7.34
CA ASP A 13 8.58 -8.84 -6.85
C ASP A 13 8.23 -9.13 -5.38
N VAL A 14 8.22 -8.11 -4.53
CA VAL A 14 7.80 -8.22 -3.13
C VAL A 14 6.34 -8.64 -3.04
N CYS A 15 5.45 -8.02 -3.84
CA CYS A 15 4.03 -8.35 -3.89
C CYS A 15 3.78 -9.82 -4.31
N ILE A 16 4.47 -10.30 -5.34
CA ILE A 16 4.36 -11.70 -5.81
C ILE A 16 4.86 -12.67 -4.75
N ARG A 17 6.04 -12.41 -4.17
CA ARG A 17 6.62 -13.27 -3.13
C ARG A 17 5.68 -13.36 -1.92
N HIS A 18 5.14 -12.22 -1.48
CA HIS A 18 4.20 -12.15 -0.37
C HIS A 18 2.90 -12.92 -0.66
N ALA A 19 2.31 -12.73 -1.84
CA ALA A 19 1.12 -13.45 -2.26
C ALA A 19 1.35 -14.97 -2.35
N ARG A 20 2.52 -15.40 -2.83
CA ARG A 20 2.89 -16.82 -2.95
C ARG A 20 2.99 -17.50 -1.58
N VAL A 21 3.65 -16.86 -0.62
CA VAL A 21 3.82 -17.42 0.74
C VAL A 21 2.48 -17.55 1.46
N ARG A 22 1.56 -16.59 1.28
CA ARG A 22 0.23 -16.61 1.90
C ARG A 22 -0.77 -17.59 1.28
N ARG A 23 -0.48 -18.15 0.11
CA ARG A 23 -1.36 -19.10 -0.61
C ARG A 23 -0.81 -20.53 -0.64
N THR A 24 0.02 -20.89 0.32
CA THR A 24 0.71 -22.19 0.43
C THR A 24 -0.18 -23.41 0.69
N TRP A 25 -1.50 -23.31 0.50
CA TRP A 25 -2.40 -24.46 0.56
C TRP A 25 -2.61 -25.04 -0.86
N GLU A 26 -1.90 -26.14 -1.14
CA GLU A 26 -2.20 -27.15 -2.18
C GLU A 26 -2.31 -26.68 -3.65
N GLY A 27 -1.27 -26.96 -4.45
CA GLY A 27 -1.34 -26.97 -5.92
C GLY A 27 -0.86 -25.70 -6.63
N ASN A 28 -0.92 -25.73 -7.97
CA ASN A 28 -0.50 -24.65 -8.85
C ASN A 28 -1.28 -23.35 -8.57
N VAL A 29 -0.69 -22.46 -7.76
CA VAL A 29 -1.30 -21.16 -7.42
C VAL A 29 -1.17 -20.20 -8.59
N VAL A 30 -2.29 -19.83 -9.19
CA VAL A 30 -2.36 -18.71 -10.14
C VAL A 30 -2.44 -17.41 -9.36
N ILE A 31 -1.41 -16.58 -9.47
CA ILE A 31 -1.37 -15.23 -8.90
C ILE A 31 -1.81 -14.24 -9.97
N LYS A 32 -2.89 -13.49 -9.71
CA LYS A 32 -3.33 -12.37 -10.56
C LYS A 32 -2.78 -11.08 -9.98
N MET A 33 -1.98 -10.36 -10.76
CA MET A 33 -1.49 -9.03 -10.42
C MET A 33 -2.29 -8.00 -11.20
N ILE A 34 -2.68 -6.92 -10.52
CA ILE A 34 -3.27 -5.74 -11.16
C ILE A 34 -2.24 -4.64 -11.05
N ILE A 35 -1.86 -4.07 -12.18
CA ILE A 35 -0.94 -2.94 -12.25
C ILE A 35 -1.79 -1.68 -12.28
N PHE A 36 -1.38 -0.67 -11.52
CA PHE A 36 -2.07 0.61 -11.49
C PHE A 36 -1.11 1.70 -11.95
N LYS A 37 -1.61 2.55 -12.84
CA LYS A 37 -0.99 3.85 -13.12
C LYS A 37 -1.44 4.83 -12.03
N ILE A 38 -0.49 5.41 -11.32
CA ILE A 38 -0.74 6.34 -10.22
C ILE A 38 -0.15 7.72 -10.47
N VAL A 39 -0.83 8.77 -10.02
CA VAL A 39 -0.30 10.13 -9.97
C VAL A 39 -0.03 10.47 -8.50
N GLU A 40 1.25 10.46 -8.11
CA GLU A 40 1.63 10.50 -6.70
C GLU A 40 1.39 11.84 -6.01
N GLY A 41 1.34 12.95 -6.75
CA GLY A 41 1.04 14.30 -6.22
C GLY A 41 1.96 14.70 -5.06
N LYS A 42 1.39 15.32 -4.02
CA LYS A 42 2.11 15.62 -2.77
C LYS A 42 2.04 14.41 -1.85
N GLN A 43 3.21 13.90 -1.47
CA GLN A 43 3.33 12.75 -0.56
C GLN A 43 3.72 13.21 0.83
N THR A 44 3.15 12.57 1.86
CA THR A 44 3.66 12.72 3.23
C THR A 44 4.30 11.42 3.70
N ALA A 45 5.32 11.59 4.53
CA ALA A 45 6.13 10.50 5.05
C ALA A 45 5.40 9.86 6.24
N ALA A 46 5.17 8.56 6.16
CA ALA A 46 4.58 7.77 7.23
C ALA A 46 5.62 6.79 7.76
N LEU A 47 5.80 6.77 9.08
CA LEU A 47 6.54 5.69 9.72
C LEU A 47 5.65 4.45 9.77
N VAL A 48 6.13 3.33 9.26
CA VAL A 48 5.49 2.02 9.44
C VAL A 48 5.46 1.74 10.94
N ARG A 49 4.30 1.89 11.56
CA ARG A 49 4.17 1.71 13.00
C ARG A 49 4.03 0.22 13.29
N LYS A 50 4.97 -0.35 14.06
CA LYS A 50 4.92 -1.75 14.51
C LYS A 50 4.13 -1.86 15.82
N GLY A 51 3.06 -2.64 15.83
CA GLY A 51 2.36 -3.04 17.06
C GLY A 51 0.84 -3.29 16.89
N PRO A 52 0.23 -4.14 17.74
CA PRO A 52 -1.16 -4.60 17.60
C PRO A 52 -2.25 -3.55 17.87
N LYS A 53 -1.89 -2.31 18.27
CA LYS A 53 -2.82 -1.25 18.69
C LYS A 53 -2.77 0.01 17.82
N LEU A 54 -2.10 -0.04 16.69
CA LEU A 54 -1.87 1.18 15.91
C LEU A 54 -3.03 1.47 14.97
N GLN A 55 -3.74 2.55 15.29
CA GLN A 55 -4.78 3.09 14.44
C GLN A 55 -4.19 3.44 13.05
N PRO A 56 -4.95 3.23 11.96
CA PRO A 56 -4.57 3.69 10.64
C PRO A 56 -4.19 5.17 10.68
N ILE A 57 -3.11 5.55 9.99
CA ILE A 57 -2.74 6.96 9.87
C ILE A 57 -3.87 7.64 9.07
N ALA A 58 -4.46 8.67 9.65
CA ALA A 58 -5.53 9.40 9.00
C ALA A 58 -4.97 10.15 7.79
N PRO A 59 -5.68 10.16 6.64
CA PRO A 59 -5.35 10.99 5.49
C PRO A 59 -4.97 12.42 5.88
N THR A 60 -3.92 12.95 5.26
CA THR A 60 -3.44 14.30 5.54
C THR A 60 -4.03 15.25 4.50
N PRO A 61 -4.79 16.29 4.90
CA PRO A 61 -5.34 17.24 3.94
C PRO A 61 -4.24 17.84 3.06
N GLN A 62 -4.55 18.08 1.78
CA GLN A 62 -3.62 18.63 0.76
C GLN A 62 -2.52 17.67 0.29
N PHE A 63 -2.52 16.43 0.76
CA PHE A 63 -1.68 15.35 0.26
C PHE A 63 -2.54 14.31 -0.45
N THR A 64 -1.91 13.55 -1.33
CA THR A 64 -2.52 12.49 -2.14
C THR A 64 -2.17 11.10 -1.63
N SER A 65 -1.07 10.98 -0.87
CA SER A 65 -0.62 9.68 -0.37
C SER A 65 0.26 9.72 0.88
N HIS A 66 0.32 8.59 1.58
CA HIS A 66 1.35 8.28 2.57
C HIS A 66 2.31 7.24 2.01
N CYS A 67 3.61 7.48 2.15
CA CYS A 67 4.65 6.53 1.80
C CYS A 67 5.50 6.19 3.02
N SER A 68 5.96 4.94 3.11
CA SER A 68 6.96 4.56 4.12
C SER A 68 8.20 5.43 4.00
N VAL A 69 8.65 6.01 5.12
CA VAL A 69 9.95 6.71 5.17
C VAL A 69 11.11 5.72 5.03
N ILE A 70 10.88 4.47 5.41
CA ILE A 70 11.90 3.43 5.39
C ILE A 70 11.80 2.68 4.06
N THR A 71 12.87 2.73 3.28
CA THR A 71 12.99 1.94 2.05
C THR A 71 13.24 0.48 2.42
N PRO A 72 12.49 -0.48 1.84
CA PRO A 72 12.70 -1.90 2.10
C PRO A 72 14.09 -2.34 1.64
N LYS A 73 14.74 -3.20 2.41
CA LYS A 73 16.02 -3.81 2.06
C LYS A 73 15.84 -5.27 1.68
N GLU A 74 16.69 -5.78 0.80
CA GLU A 74 16.69 -7.20 0.43
C GLU A 74 16.95 -8.13 1.63
N THR A 75 17.71 -7.65 2.62
CA THR A 75 18.02 -8.36 3.87
C THR A 75 16.89 -8.36 4.89
N ASP A 76 15.84 -7.56 4.68
CA ASP A 76 14.67 -7.55 5.58
C ASP A 76 13.85 -8.82 5.41
N ASP A 77 13.10 -9.22 6.44
CA ASP A 77 12.10 -10.27 6.29
C ASP A 77 11.00 -9.86 5.29
N LEU A 78 10.35 -10.85 4.66
CA LEU A 78 9.39 -10.58 3.59
C LEU A 78 8.19 -9.72 4.04
N GLU A 79 7.73 -9.88 5.28
CA GLU A 79 6.60 -9.10 5.80
C GLU A 79 7.00 -7.62 5.95
N LYS A 80 8.20 -7.38 6.48
CA LYS A 80 8.78 -6.04 6.58
C LYS A 80 9.05 -5.42 5.21
N GLN A 81 9.56 -6.19 4.25
CA GLN A 81 9.68 -5.74 2.86
C GLN A 81 8.31 -5.32 2.33
N PHE A 82 7.27 -6.15 2.50
CA PHE A 82 5.92 -5.86 2.03
C PHE A 82 5.32 -4.61 2.68
N ASP A 83 5.40 -4.49 4.00
CA ASP A 83 4.86 -3.34 4.75
C ASP A 83 5.53 -2.02 4.35
N GLN A 84 6.86 -2.03 4.18
CA GLN A 84 7.64 -0.85 3.77
C GLN A 84 7.48 -0.52 2.29
N SER A 85 6.95 -1.44 1.50
CA SER A 85 6.64 -1.25 0.08
C SER A 85 5.25 -0.65 -0.15
N GLN A 86 4.46 -0.42 0.89
CA GLN A 86 3.10 0.07 0.75
C GLN A 86 3.05 1.59 0.53
N ILE A 87 2.23 1.99 -0.42
CA ILE A 87 1.79 3.36 -0.65
C ILE A 87 0.30 3.41 -0.30
N PHE A 88 -0.08 4.26 0.65
CA PHE A 88 -1.48 4.50 1.00
C PHE A 88 -2.00 5.70 0.23
N LEU A 89 -2.86 5.46 -0.75
CA LEU A 89 -3.49 6.49 -1.58
C LEU A 89 -4.85 6.90 -1.00
N TYR A 90 -5.10 8.20 -0.94
CA TYR A 90 -6.37 8.76 -0.46
C TYR A 90 -6.67 10.08 -1.16
N GLU A 91 -7.95 10.41 -1.25
CA GLU A 91 -8.42 11.63 -1.88
C GLU A 91 -9.59 12.19 -1.07
N PHE A 92 -9.63 13.50 -0.92
CA PHE A 92 -10.69 14.21 -0.21
C PHE A 92 -11.71 14.77 -1.19
N GLU A 93 -12.98 14.51 -0.93
CA GLU A 93 -14.11 15.17 -1.58
C GLU A 93 -14.84 15.98 -0.51
N GLY A 94 -14.57 17.29 -0.51
CA GLY A 94 -14.99 18.17 0.59
C GLY A 94 -14.27 17.84 1.90
N ARG A 95 -15.03 17.38 2.91
CA ARG A 95 -14.49 17.05 4.25
C ARG A 95 -14.24 15.57 4.47
N GLU A 96 -14.67 14.72 3.54
CA GLU A 96 -14.58 13.27 3.66
C GLU A 96 -13.61 12.69 2.63
N THR A 97 -13.11 11.50 2.94
CA THR A 97 -12.23 10.77 2.01
C THR A 97 -13.05 9.81 1.17
N ILE A 98 -12.74 9.72 -0.11
CA ILE A 98 -13.40 8.78 -1.02
C ILE A 98 -12.76 7.40 -0.95
N LYS A 99 -13.57 6.36 -1.16
CA LYS A 99 -13.11 4.96 -1.13
C LYS A 99 -12.19 4.58 -2.29
N ARG A 100 -12.31 5.28 -3.42
CA ARG A 100 -11.62 5.00 -4.68
C ARG A 100 -10.96 6.29 -5.17
N PRO A 101 -9.70 6.56 -4.81
CA PRO A 101 -8.99 7.73 -5.30
C PRO A 101 -8.87 7.70 -6.83
N HIS A 102 -9.17 8.81 -7.49
CA HIS A 102 -9.21 8.92 -8.96
C HIS A 102 -7.81 8.97 -9.57
N HIS A 103 -6.80 9.34 -8.78
CA HIS A 103 -5.39 9.36 -9.18
C HIS A 103 -4.74 7.97 -9.22
N CYS A 104 -5.55 6.91 -9.30
CA CYS A 104 -5.14 5.52 -9.37
C CYS A 104 -6.07 4.76 -10.33
N LEU A 105 -5.56 4.40 -11.50
CA LEU A 105 -6.32 3.69 -12.53
C LEU A 105 -5.64 2.36 -12.84
N PRO A 106 -6.40 1.25 -12.96
CA PRO A 106 -5.83 0.00 -13.44
C PRO A 106 -5.36 0.19 -14.88
N ASP A 107 -4.16 -0.33 -15.18
CA ASP A 107 -3.59 -0.38 -16.53
C ASP A 107 -3.98 -1.70 -17.23
#